data_AF-A0A3M7F3F9-F1
#
_entry.id   AF-A0A3M7F3F9-F1
#
_cell.length_a   1.000
_cell.length_b   1.000
_cell.length_c   1.000
_cell.angle_alpha   90.00
_cell.angle_beta   90.00
_cell.angle_gamma   90.00
#
_symmetry.space_group_name_H-M   'P 1'
#
loop_
_entity.id
_entity.type
_entity.pdbx_description
1 polymer ?
#
loop_
_entity_poly.entity_id
_entity_poly.type
_entity_poly.pdbx_seq_one_letter_code
_entity_poly.pdbx_strand_id
1 'polypeptide(L)'
;MAPTPVFFYSHGSTMMLGEESTSADYWKKCGDEALEHGIKGVIMMGAHWDARGENNIEVSMNPSPGKSPVAYVHPSKYVDYKLEPDLPTGNRVISMLNDAGIDTRANDKFEWIHDTYLILIRMFPNKCPPTTIISVNTRFDPHLHMKVGTKIRPLRHEGYLVIGTGGAVHNLYRNVWAPMLKYRDNFAQETPPEGWALEFRQSVEDCITQNRGPALRRAITRLMKHPQYRDAHATDDHFMAACFVAGAAGDWEDEEQEKGKLGAETWELTNMDDHPAHPSGPRPDDTIREEAPPIRLATLNSTATQPQVYRHIMPGSGGTYTFTADSVQYIGTSGCMTCAGIYFVIDDHRCFAAHINADTTTRSGGWSRTTSANTRDKIKAEVKQRLDNEQAKSKWGPVTQTMRESLGMVCSRCVELFPLVGDAVAAAVQEWLGIEKPISPRGKEGFIVRHPNEDLCLFEDQPSNRQWLRMDEAANSDWGILVSDD
;
A
#
# COMPACT_ATOMS: atom_id res chain seq x y z
N MET A 1 -8.15 -25.78 16.85
CA MET A 1 -6.81 -25.46 16.32
C MET A 1 -6.92 -24.10 15.65
N ALA A 2 -5.87 -23.28 15.69
CA ALA A 2 -5.85 -22.04 14.91
C ALA A 2 -5.93 -22.39 13.40
N PRO A 3 -6.59 -21.57 12.57
CA PRO A 3 -6.60 -21.80 11.13
C PRO A 3 -5.17 -21.76 10.58
N THR A 4 -4.90 -22.56 9.55
CA THR A 4 -3.61 -22.52 8.85
C THR A 4 -3.29 -21.12 8.31
N PRO A 5 -1.99 -20.83 8.13
CA PRO A 5 -1.54 -19.64 7.43
C PRO A 5 -2.18 -19.46 6.02
N VAL A 6 -2.20 -18.21 5.54
CA VAL A 6 -2.54 -17.85 4.15
C VAL A 6 -1.37 -17.07 3.59
N PHE A 7 -0.96 -17.34 2.35
CA PHE A 7 0.14 -16.64 1.71
C PHE A 7 -0.32 -15.91 0.46
N PHE A 8 0.10 -14.67 0.29
CA PHE A 8 0.15 -14.01 -1.00
C PHE A 8 1.61 -13.93 -1.42
N TYR A 9 1.95 -14.56 -2.54
CA TYR A 9 3.27 -14.47 -3.14
C TYR A 9 3.14 -13.67 -4.43
N SER A 10 3.72 -12.47 -4.45
CA SER A 10 4.13 -11.93 -5.73
C SER A 10 5.19 -12.87 -6.29
N HIS A 11 5.03 -13.40 -7.50
CA HIS A 11 5.93 -14.42 -8.03
C HIS A 11 6.96 -13.86 -9.02
N GLY A 12 6.90 -12.56 -9.29
CA GLY A 12 7.80 -11.89 -10.22
C GLY A 12 7.64 -12.34 -11.68
N SER A 13 8.76 -12.49 -12.37
CA SER A 13 8.87 -13.00 -13.72
C SER A 13 9.13 -14.49 -13.70
N THR A 14 9.03 -15.13 -14.87
CA THR A 14 9.44 -16.54 -14.99
C THR A 14 10.88 -16.77 -14.54
N MET A 15 11.79 -15.79 -14.72
CA MET A 15 13.19 -15.92 -14.30
C MET A 15 13.32 -15.98 -12.78
N MET A 16 12.67 -15.08 -12.04
CA MET A 16 12.76 -15.03 -10.58
C MET A 16 12.35 -16.36 -9.95
N LEU A 17 11.24 -16.95 -10.40
CA LEU A 17 10.79 -18.26 -9.91
C LEU A 17 11.88 -19.35 -10.03
N GLY A 18 12.76 -19.21 -11.03
CA GLY A 18 13.89 -20.08 -11.27
C GLY A 18 15.17 -19.68 -10.53
N GLU A 19 15.32 -18.47 -10.01
CA GLU A 19 16.55 -17.95 -9.42
C GLU A 19 16.56 -17.99 -7.89
N GLU A 20 17.75 -18.02 -7.29
CA GLU A 20 17.91 -17.87 -5.85
C GLU A 20 17.69 -16.41 -5.46
N SER A 21 16.91 -16.16 -4.40
CA SER A 21 16.55 -14.81 -3.93
C SER A 21 16.06 -14.87 -2.50
N THR A 22 15.98 -13.70 -1.85
CA THR A 22 15.41 -13.56 -0.50
C THR A 22 13.95 -14.01 -0.46
N SER A 23 13.18 -13.77 -1.52
CA SER A 23 11.81 -14.29 -1.64
C SER A 23 11.78 -15.81 -1.76
N ALA A 24 12.66 -16.43 -2.56
CA ALA A 24 12.75 -17.88 -2.69
C ALA A 24 13.14 -18.56 -1.35
N ASP A 25 14.08 -17.98 -0.62
CA ASP A 25 14.48 -18.45 0.72
C ASP A 25 13.31 -18.37 1.71
N TYR A 26 12.55 -17.27 1.66
CA TYR A 26 11.37 -17.09 2.50
C TYR A 26 10.27 -18.10 2.17
N TRP A 27 9.99 -18.37 0.89
CA TRP A 27 9.03 -19.39 0.49
C TRP A 27 9.42 -20.77 1.00
N LYS A 28 10.70 -21.14 0.92
CA LYS A 28 11.20 -22.39 1.48
C LYS A 28 10.95 -22.45 2.98
N LYS A 29 11.29 -21.38 3.72
CA LYS A 29 11.04 -21.29 5.17
C LYS A 29 9.55 -21.50 5.49
N CYS A 30 8.65 -20.87 4.74
CA CYS A 30 7.21 -21.05 4.91
C CYS A 30 6.76 -22.50 4.63
N GLY A 31 7.36 -23.15 3.64
CA GLY A 31 7.11 -24.56 3.34
C GLY A 31 7.60 -25.50 4.44
N ASP A 32 8.80 -25.27 4.97
CA ASP A 32 9.36 -26.02 6.10
C ASP A 32 8.44 -25.90 7.33
N GLU A 33 8.03 -24.69 7.71
CA GLU A 33 7.09 -24.44 8.82
C GLU A 33 5.72 -25.10 8.59
N ALA A 34 5.21 -25.09 7.35
CA ALA A 34 3.95 -25.75 7.01
C ALA A 34 4.03 -27.28 7.16
N LEU A 35 5.16 -27.89 6.79
CA LEU A 35 5.39 -29.33 6.97
C LEU A 35 5.53 -29.70 8.44
N GLU A 36 6.23 -28.90 9.23
CA GLU A 36 6.35 -29.09 10.69
C GLU A 36 4.98 -29.05 11.38
N HIS A 37 4.08 -28.20 10.90
CA HIS A 37 2.70 -28.11 11.40
C HIS A 37 1.73 -29.13 10.78
N GLY A 38 2.21 -30.01 9.90
CA GLY A 38 1.42 -31.13 9.38
C GLY A 38 0.23 -30.72 8.51
N ILE A 39 0.41 -29.77 7.59
CA ILE A 39 -0.63 -29.41 6.62
C ILE A 39 -1.14 -30.64 5.86
N LYS A 40 -2.45 -30.68 5.56
CA LYS A 40 -3.06 -31.76 4.77
C LYS A 40 -2.82 -31.61 3.27
N GLY A 41 -2.67 -30.37 2.82
CA GLY A 41 -2.55 -30.02 1.41
C GLY A 41 -2.58 -28.52 1.20
N VAL A 42 -2.53 -28.11 -0.07
CA VAL A 42 -2.46 -26.72 -0.51
C VAL A 42 -3.62 -26.42 -1.45
N ILE A 43 -4.22 -25.24 -1.32
CA ILE A 43 -5.21 -24.69 -2.24
C ILE A 43 -4.67 -23.40 -2.80
N MET A 44 -4.47 -23.34 -4.12
CA MET A 44 -3.78 -22.23 -4.78
C MET A 44 -4.65 -21.53 -5.81
N MET A 45 -4.47 -20.21 -5.95
CA MET A 45 -4.93 -19.43 -7.11
C MET A 45 -3.76 -18.69 -7.73
N GLY A 46 -3.46 -19.00 -8.99
CA GLY A 46 -2.41 -18.33 -9.78
C GLY A 46 -2.98 -17.33 -10.80
N ALA A 47 -2.17 -16.34 -11.17
CA ALA A 47 -2.55 -15.29 -12.10
C ALA A 47 -2.73 -15.76 -13.55
N HIS A 48 -2.02 -16.81 -13.97
CA HIS A 48 -1.88 -17.15 -15.39
C HIS A 48 -2.91 -18.15 -15.94
N TRP A 49 -3.90 -18.56 -15.14
CA TRP A 49 -5.00 -19.40 -15.60
C TRP A 49 -6.36 -18.76 -15.32
N ASP A 50 -7.04 -18.34 -16.38
CA ASP A 50 -8.32 -17.65 -16.31
C ASP A 50 -9.48 -18.46 -16.92
N ALA A 51 -10.63 -18.44 -16.24
CA ALA A 51 -11.87 -19.05 -16.71
C ALA A 51 -12.77 -17.98 -17.34
N ARG A 52 -13.29 -18.28 -18.55
CA ARG A 52 -14.19 -17.40 -19.29
C ARG A 52 -15.62 -17.53 -18.80
N GLY A 53 -16.30 -16.39 -18.68
CA GLY A 53 -17.70 -16.32 -18.27
C GLY A 53 -17.93 -15.17 -17.29
N GLU A 54 -19.20 -14.92 -16.96
CA GLU A 54 -19.57 -13.82 -16.06
C GLU A 54 -19.11 -14.03 -14.62
N ASN A 55 -19.28 -15.24 -14.09
CA ASN A 55 -18.89 -15.63 -12.74
C ASN A 55 -18.29 -17.04 -12.70
N ASN A 56 -17.73 -17.50 -13.83
CA ASN A 56 -17.15 -18.83 -13.97
C ASN A 56 -15.80 -18.92 -13.26
N ILE A 57 -15.60 -19.99 -12.49
CA ILE A 57 -14.33 -20.39 -11.87
C ILE A 57 -14.08 -21.86 -12.23
N GLU A 58 -12.86 -22.20 -12.60
CA GLU A 58 -12.47 -23.59 -12.86
C GLU A 58 -11.55 -24.12 -11.76
N VAL A 59 -11.66 -25.41 -11.48
CA VAL A 59 -10.78 -26.13 -10.54
C VAL A 59 -10.04 -27.22 -11.31
N SER A 60 -8.72 -27.30 -11.12
CA SER A 60 -7.88 -28.29 -11.79
C SER A 60 -8.23 -29.68 -11.29
N MET A 61 -8.69 -30.54 -12.21
CA MET A 61 -9.15 -31.90 -11.95
C MET A 61 -8.48 -32.94 -12.85
N ASN A 62 -7.39 -32.58 -13.52
CA ASN A 62 -6.54 -33.52 -14.25
C ASN A 62 -5.79 -34.40 -13.23
N PRO A 63 -5.91 -35.75 -13.27
CA PRO A 63 -5.20 -36.64 -12.33
C PRO A 63 -3.69 -36.72 -12.55
N SER A 64 -3.20 -36.33 -13.73
CA SER A 64 -1.79 -36.41 -14.09
C SER A 64 -1.39 -35.24 -15.01
N PRO A 65 -1.48 -33.99 -14.51
CA PRO A 65 -1.11 -32.82 -15.28
C PRO A 65 0.39 -32.81 -15.54
N GLY A 66 0.77 -32.40 -16.73
CA GLY A 66 2.11 -31.94 -17.03
C GLY A 66 2.35 -30.52 -16.53
N LYS A 67 3.53 -30.01 -16.88
CA LYS A 67 3.99 -28.67 -16.55
C LYS A 67 4.17 -27.88 -17.84
N SER A 68 3.60 -26.69 -17.89
CA SER A 68 3.80 -25.77 -19.01
C SER A 68 5.27 -25.36 -19.11
N PRO A 69 5.88 -25.27 -20.31
CA PRO A 69 7.25 -24.78 -20.44
C PRO A 69 7.43 -23.36 -19.90
N VAL A 70 8.61 -23.08 -19.35
CA VAL A 70 8.94 -21.79 -18.71
C VAL A 70 10.00 -21.06 -19.50
N ALA A 71 9.69 -19.82 -19.89
CA ALA A 71 10.67 -18.97 -20.54
C ALA A 71 11.82 -18.63 -19.59
N TYR A 72 13.06 -18.71 -20.08
CA TYR A 72 14.29 -18.34 -19.36
C TYR A 72 14.61 -19.17 -18.10
N VAL A 73 13.89 -20.26 -17.83
CA VAL A 73 14.20 -21.20 -16.74
C VAL A 73 14.61 -22.54 -17.32
N HIS A 74 15.78 -23.03 -16.93
CA HIS A 74 16.27 -24.31 -17.41
C HIS A 74 15.34 -25.46 -16.95
N PRO A 75 14.90 -26.37 -17.85
CA PRO A 75 13.94 -27.42 -17.51
C PRO A 75 14.34 -28.30 -16.33
N SER A 76 15.65 -28.53 -16.12
CA SER A 76 16.16 -29.32 -14.98
C SER A 76 15.73 -28.78 -13.61
N LYS A 77 15.31 -27.51 -13.52
CA LYS A 77 14.78 -26.91 -12.28
C LYS A 77 13.38 -27.44 -11.92
N TYR A 78 12.62 -28.00 -12.87
CA TYR A 78 11.22 -28.39 -12.62
C TYR A 78 10.74 -29.70 -13.26
N VAL A 79 11.41 -30.23 -14.29
CA VAL A 79 10.91 -31.43 -14.99
C VAL A 79 10.76 -32.65 -14.09
N ASP A 80 11.73 -32.90 -13.21
CA ASP A 80 11.75 -34.09 -12.34
C ASP A 80 10.84 -33.99 -11.10
N TYR A 81 10.32 -32.79 -10.81
CA TYR A 81 9.43 -32.59 -9.67
C TYR A 81 8.06 -33.24 -9.89
N LYS A 82 7.64 -34.18 -9.04
CA LYS A 82 6.36 -34.87 -9.23
C LYS A 82 5.21 -34.01 -8.67
N LEU A 83 4.22 -33.71 -9.50
CA LEU A 83 3.02 -33.00 -9.10
C LEU A 83 2.04 -33.96 -8.40
N GLU A 84 1.30 -33.48 -7.41
CA GLU A 84 0.32 -34.25 -6.64
C GLU A 84 -1.05 -33.55 -6.63
N PRO A 85 -1.90 -33.76 -7.66
CA PRO A 85 -3.24 -33.16 -7.71
C PRO A 85 -4.18 -33.75 -6.65
N ASP A 86 -4.78 -32.89 -5.81
CA ASP A 86 -5.76 -33.29 -4.80
C ASP A 86 -7.20 -33.20 -5.37
N LEU A 87 -7.60 -34.24 -6.11
CA LEU A 87 -8.94 -34.34 -6.71
C LEU A 87 -10.07 -34.43 -5.66
N PRO A 88 -9.94 -35.17 -4.53
CA PRO A 88 -10.95 -35.15 -3.49
C PRO A 88 -11.23 -33.74 -2.95
N THR A 89 -10.20 -32.96 -2.64
CA THR A 89 -10.37 -31.56 -2.21
C THR A 89 -10.89 -30.68 -3.33
N GLY A 90 -10.46 -30.90 -4.58
CA GLY A 90 -10.98 -30.19 -5.75
C GLY A 90 -12.50 -30.33 -5.89
N ASN A 91 -13.06 -31.54 -5.74
CA ASN A 91 -14.51 -31.77 -5.75
C ASN A 91 -15.24 -31.06 -4.60
N ARG A 92 -14.61 -31.00 -3.42
CA ARG A 92 -15.16 -30.24 -2.27
C ARG A 92 -15.19 -28.75 -2.56
N VAL A 93 -14.10 -28.19 -3.10
CA VAL A 93 -14.03 -26.77 -3.50
C VAL A 93 -15.10 -26.44 -4.53
N ILE A 94 -15.25 -27.27 -5.58
CA ILE A 94 -16.30 -27.12 -6.59
C ILE A 94 -17.70 -27.06 -5.93
N SER A 95 -17.98 -27.99 -5.01
CA SER A 95 -19.27 -28.05 -4.31
C SER A 95 -19.50 -26.79 -3.46
N MET A 96 -18.52 -26.40 -2.65
CA MET A 96 -18.59 -25.23 -1.76
C MET A 96 -18.81 -23.91 -2.52
N LEU A 97 -18.19 -23.76 -3.70
CA LEU A 97 -18.33 -22.57 -4.53
C LEU A 97 -19.66 -22.55 -5.28
N ASN A 98 -20.13 -23.69 -5.79
CA ASN A 98 -21.46 -23.80 -6.40
C ASN A 98 -22.59 -23.54 -5.38
N ASP A 99 -22.49 -24.06 -4.16
CA ASP A 99 -23.43 -23.77 -3.06
C ASP A 99 -23.46 -22.26 -2.70
N ALA A 100 -22.38 -21.54 -2.99
CA ALA A 100 -22.29 -20.09 -2.83
C ALA A 100 -22.81 -19.30 -4.05
N GLY A 101 -23.31 -19.97 -5.09
CA GLY A 101 -23.81 -19.35 -6.33
C GLY A 101 -22.69 -18.84 -7.26
N ILE A 102 -21.51 -19.47 -7.23
CA ILE A 102 -20.42 -19.23 -8.19
C ILE A 102 -20.42 -20.39 -9.17
N ASP A 103 -20.56 -20.13 -10.48
CA ASP A 103 -20.52 -21.16 -11.53
C ASP A 103 -19.14 -21.81 -11.53
N THR A 104 -19.00 -22.94 -10.84
CA THR A 104 -17.70 -23.57 -10.61
C THR A 104 -17.62 -24.92 -11.30
N ARG A 105 -16.61 -25.09 -12.15
CA ARG A 105 -16.50 -26.27 -13.03
C ARG A 105 -15.18 -26.99 -12.84
N ALA A 106 -15.20 -28.31 -13.03
CA ALA A 106 -13.99 -29.10 -13.13
C ALA A 106 -13.31 -28.87 -14.49
N ASN A 107 -11.98 -28.72 -14.50
CA ASN A 107 -11.18 -28.78 -15.71
C ASN A 107 -10.23 -29.99 -15.63
N ASP A 108 -10.59 -31.05 -16.34
CA ASP A 108 -9.87 -32.33 -16.38
C ASP A 108 -8.68 -32.34 -17.35
N LYS A 109 -8.40 -31.21 -18.01
CA LYS A 109 -7.35 -31.03 -19.03
C LYS A 109 -6.33 -29.95 -18.70
N PHE A 110 -6.50 -29.27 -17.57
CA PHE A 110 -5.59 -28.20 -17.18
C PHE A 110 -4.21 -28.76 -16.86
N GLU A 111 -3.19 -28.17 -17.47
CA GLU A 111 -1.77 -28.43 -17.22
C GLU A 111 -1.24 -27.33 -16.30
N TRP A 112 -0.42 -27.67 -15.32
CA TRP A 112 -0.02 -26.68 -14.31
C TRP A 112 0.92 -25.63 -14.92
N ILE A 113 0.73 -24.38 -14.52
CA ILE A 113 1.48 -23.21 -15.01
C ILE A 113 2.53 -22.80 -13.97
N HIS A 114 3.59 -22.15 -14.42
CA HIS A 114 4.80 -21.85 -13.66
C HIS A 114 4.56 -21.06 -12.37
N ASP A 115 3.57 -20.17 -12.34
CA ASP A 115 3.16 -19.41 -11.16
C ASP A 115 2.68 -20.28 -10.01
N THR A 116 2.28 -21.53 -10.29
CA THR A 116 1.87 -22.51 -9.27
C THR A 116 2.98 -23.50 -8.94
N TYR A 117 3.46 -24.29 -9.92
CA TYR A 117 4.36 -25.40 -9.59
C TYR A 117 5.79 -24.95 -9.25
N LEU A 118 6.28 -23.80 -9.72
CA LEU A 118 7.60 -23.31 -9.28
C LEU A 118 7.55 -22.81 -7.84
N ILE A 119 6.45 -22.17 -7.44
CA ILE A 119 6.22 -21.84 -6.02
C ILE A 119 6.23 -23.12 -5.17
N LEU A 120 5.53 -24.18 -5.59
CA LEU A 120 5.53 -25.46 -4.88
C LEU A 120 6.93 -26.09 -4.81
N ILE A 121 7.73 -26.01 -5.89
CA ILE A 121 9.12 -26.47 -5.88
C ILE A 121 9.95 -25.69 -4.87
N ARG A 122 9.78 -24.37 -4.80
CA ARG A 122 10.51 -23.50 -3.86
C ARG A 122 10.12 -23.75 -2.41
N MET A 123 8.82 -23.88 -2.13
CA MET A 123 8.33 -24.17 -0.79
C MET A 123 8.62 -25.60 -0.34
N PHE A 124 8.42 -26.58 -1.22
CA PHE A 124 8.45 -28.01 -0.90
C PHE A 124 9.39 -28.78 -1.84
N PRO A 125 10.71 -28.50 -1.80
CA PRO A 125 11.66 -29.02 -2.79
C PRO A 125 11.73 -30.55 -2.85
N ASN A 126 11.43 -31.22 -1.74
CA ASN A 126 11.53 -32.67 -1.63
C ASN A 126 10.30 -33.41 -2.19
N LYS A 127 9.09 -32.86 -2.01
CA LYS A 127 7.84 -33.52 -2.38
C LYS A 127 6.70 -32.52 -2.47
N CYS A 128 5.94 -32.59 -3.57
CA CYS A 128 4.70 -31.81 -3.71
C CYS A 128 3.64 -32.29 -2.69
N PRO A 129 3.07 -31.40 -1.88
CA PRO A 129 1.90 -31.73 -1.08
C PRO A 129 0.67 -31.92 -1.99
N PRO A 130 -0.38 -32.64 -1.53
CA PRO A 130 -1.65 -32.69 -2.24
C PRO A 130 -2.14 -31.27 -2.52
N THR A 131 -2.35 -30.92 -3.79
CA THR A 131 -2.62 -29.53 -4.19
C THR A 131 -3.84 -29.43 -5.11
N THR A 132 -4.72 -28.47 -4.79
CA THR A 132 -5.85 -28.05 -5.62
C THR A 132 -5.57 -26.66 -6.19
N ILE A 133 -5.69 -26.49 -7.51
CA ILE A 133 -5.53 -25.18 -8.18
C ILE A 133 -6.90 -24.67 -8.62
N ILE A 134 -7.16 -23.40 -8.34
CA ILE A 134 -8.36 -22.65 -8.70
C ILE A 134 -7.97 -21.56 -9.71
N SER A 135 -8.72 -21.44 -10.80
CA SER A 135 -8.52 -20.39 -11.81
C SER A 135 -8.91 -19.01 -11.28
N VAL A 136 -8.39 -17.96 -11.90
CA VAL A 136 -9.04 -16.64 -11.85
C VAL A 136 -10.23 -16.60 -12.82
N ASN A 137 -11.05 -15.56 -12.77
CA ASN A 137 -12.08 -15.27 -13.76
C ASN A 137 -11.61 -14.13 -14.68
N THR A 138 -11.85 -14.26 -15.99
CA THR A 138 -11.39 -13.32 -17.03
C THR A 138 -11.91 -11.88 -16.89
N ARG A 139 -12.96 -11.65 -16.09
CA ARG A 139 -13.47 -10.29 -15.82
C ARG A 139 -12.71 -9.59 -14.70
N PHE A 140 -11.90 -10.33 -13.95
CA PHE A 140 -11.09 -9.80 -12.84
C PHE A 140 -11.90 -8.96 -11.84
N ASP A 141 -13.13 -9.39 -11.53
CA ASP A 141 -13.95 -8.75 -10.50
C ASP A 141 -13.35 -9.05 -9.12
N PRO A 142 -12.85 -8.05 -8.37
CA PRO A 142 -12.26 -8.28 -7.06
C PRO A 142 -13.22 -8.91 -6.07
N HIS A 143 -14.52 -8.61 -6.18
CA HIS A 143 -15.53 -9.12 -5.26
C HIS A 143 -15.81 -10.60 -5.50
N LEU A 144 -15.73 -11.06 -6.76
CA LEU A 144 -15.83 -12.48 -7.10
C LEU A 144 -14.67 -13.26 -6.49
N HIS A 145 -13.42 -12.85 -6.73
CA HIS A 145 -12.22 -13.53 -6.22
C HIS A 145 -12.17 -13.52 -4.70
N MET A 146 -12.58 -12.41 -4.07
CA MET A 146 -12.73 -12.33 -2.62
C MET A 146 -13.80 -13.27 -2.07
N LYS A 147 -14.93 -13.42 -2.78
CA LYS A 147 -15.98 -14.37 -2.42
C LYS A 147 -15.46 -15.82 -2.53
N VAL A 148 -14.68 -16.16 -3.55
CA VAL A 148 -14.04 -17.47 -3.68
C VAL A 148 -13.19 -17.78 -2.44
N GLY A 149 -12.27 -16.88 -2.07
CA GLY A 149 -11.42 -17.05 -0.89
C GLY A 149 -12.21 -17.16 0.42
N THR A 150 -13.25 -16.33 0.57
CA THR A 150 -14.16 -16.37 1.74
C THR A 150 -14.86 -17.73 1.86
N LYS A 151 -15.26 -18.33 0.74
CA LYS A 151 -16.02 -19.58 0.74
C LYS A 151 -15.17 -20.80 0.99
N ILE A 152 -13.93 -20.84 0.54
CA ILE A 152 -13.01 -21.95 0.83
C ILE A 152 -12.34 -21.84 2.21
N ARG A 153 -12.43 -20.68 2.87
CA ARG A 153 -11.84 -20.42 4.19
C ARG A 153 -12.01 -21.55 5.21
N PRO A 154 -13.17 -22.23 5.35
CA PRO A 154 -13.32 -23.31 6.32
C PRO A 154 -12.26 -24.42 6.20
N LEU A 155 -11.71 -24.64 4.99
CA LEU A 155 -10.64 -25.63 4.76
C LEU A 155 -9.34 -25.27 5.49
N ARG A 156 -9.11 -23.99 5.84
CA ARG A 156 -7.98 -23.59 6.69
C ARG A 156 -8.05 -24.20 8.08
N HIS A 157 -9.25 -24.28 8.65
CA HIS A 157 -9.47 -24.91 9.95
C HIS A 157 -9.35 -26.44 9.89
N GLU A 158 -9.37 -27.01 8.68
CA GLU A 158 -9.15 -28.43 8.43
C GLU A 158 -7.68 -28.78 8.17
N GLY A 159 -6.77 -27.80 8.14
CA GLY A 159 -5.34 -28.02 7.91
C GLY A 159 -4.86 -27.79 6.47
N TYR A 160 -5.66 -27.15 5.61
CA TYR A 160 -5.23 -26.79 4.24
C TYR A 160 -4.59 -25.42 4.20
N LEU A 161 -3.42 -25.32 3.58
CA LEU A 161 -2.76 -24.06 3.32
C LEU A 161 -3.41 -23.35 2.13
N VAL A 162 -3.68 -22.05 2.23
CA VAL A 162 -4.22 -21.26 1.10
C VAL A 162 -3.14 -20.32 0.56
N ILE A 163 -2.90 -20.36 -0.75
CA ILE A 163 -1.87 -19.53 -1.41
C ILE A 163 -2.47 -18.79 -2.61
N GLY A 164 -2.27 -17.48 -2.67
CA GLY A 164 -2.45 -16.69 -3.88
C GLY A 164 -1.08 -16.36 -4.47
N THR A 165 -0.88 -16.62 -5.77
CA THR A 165 0.35 -16.32 -6.50
C THR A 165 0.07 -15.35 -7.63
N GLY A 166 0.71 -14.19 -7.61
CA GLY A 166 0.40 -13.05 -8.48
C GLY A 166 1.48 -11.98 -8.46
N GLY A 167 1.10 -10.71 -8.32
CA GLY A 167 2.02 -9.57 -8.40
C GLY A 167 1.63 -8.41 -7.47
N ALA A 168 2.57 -7.86 -6.69
CA ALA A 168 2.39 -6.58 -6.01
C ALA A 168 2.52 -5.42 -7.01
N VAL A 169 3.58 -5.41 -7.83
CA VAL A 169 3.73 -4.56 -9.02
C VAL A 169 4.03 -5.44 -10.22
N HIS A 170 3.13 -5.44 -11.21
CA HIS A 170 3.27 -6.22 -12.43
C HIS A 170 2.76 -5.45 -13.66
N ASN A 171 3.62 -4.58 -14.20
CA ASN A 171 3.39 -3.90 -15.47
C ASN A 171 4.58 -3.99 -16.40
N LEU A 172 4.54 -5.00 -17.27
CA LEU A 172 5.58 -5.27 -18.26
C LEU A 172 5.81 -4.11 -19.26
N TYR A 173 4.80 -3.27 -19.51
CA TYR A 173 4.92 -2.11 -20.40
C TYR A 173 5.68 -0.93 -19.76
N ARG A 174 5.72 -0.90 -18.43
CA ARG A 174 6.42 0.13 -17.64
C ARG A 174 7.83 -0.31 -17.22
N ASN A 175 8.28 -1.48 -17.65
CA ASN A 175 9.56 -2.03 -17.20
C ASN A 175 10.76 -1.53 -18.01
N VAL A 176 11.94 -1.53 -17.39
CA VAL A 176 13.20 -1.18 -18.07
C VAL A 176 13.91 -2.47 -18.49
N TRP A 177 13.70 -2.87 -19.74
CA TRP A 177 14.15 -4.15 -20.27
C TRP A 177 15.63 -4.21 -20.68
N ALA A 178 16.26 -3.05 -20.92
CA ALA A 178 17.62 -2.98 -21.48
C ALA A 178 18.68 -3.69 -20.60
N PRO A 179 18.70 -3.52 -19.27
CA PRO A 179 19.62 -4.26 -18.40
C PRO A 179 19.45 -5.78 -18.51
N MET A 180 18.23 -6.30 -18.41
CA MET A 180 17.97 -7.74 -18.54
C MET A 180 18.47 -8.30 -19.88
N LEU A 181 18.21 -7.61 -20.99
CA LEU A 181 18.65 -8.07 -22.31
C LEU A 181 20.18 -8.04 -22.46
N LYS A 182 20.84 -7.03 -21.88
CA LYS A 182 22.29 -6.82 -21.94
C LYS A 182 23.05 -7.83 -21.10
N TYR A 183 22.58 -8.10 -19.88
CA TYR A 183 23.27 -8.95 -18.90
C TYR A 183 22.73 -10.38 -18.86
N ARG A 184 21.56 -10.64 -19.45
CA ARG A 184 20.81 -11.90 -19.36
C ARG A 184 20.50 -12.30 -17.91
N ASP A 185 20.21 -11.29 -17.10
CA ASP A 185 20.03 -11.37 -15.66
C ASP A 185 18.87 -10.46 -15.27
N ASN A 186 17.84 -11.02 -14.62
CA ASN A 186 16.65 -10.30 -14.19
C ASN A 186 16.91 -9.41 -12.96
N PHE A 187 17.98 -9.66 -12.20
CA PHE A 187 18.39 -8.82 -11.07
C PHE A 187 19.38 -7.72 -11.47
N ALA A 188 19.86 -7.72 -12.70
CA ALA A 188 20.71 -6.65 -13.20
C ALA A 188 19.90 -5.36 -13.36
N GLN A 189 19.96 -4.50 -12.35
CA GLN A 189 19.30 -3.19 -12.33
C GLN A 189 20.36 -2.09 -12.41
N GLU A 190 20.36 -1.32 -13.51
CA GLU A 190 21.24 -0.16 -13.67
C GLU A 190 20.68 1.08 -12.96
N THR A 191 19.39 1.08 -12.66
CA THR A 191 18.66 2.14 -11.96
C THR A 191 17.72 1.53 -10.91
N PRO A 192 17.41 2.24 -9.82
CA PRO A 192 16.40 1.77 -8.86
C PRO A 192 15.00 1.73 -9.50
N PRO A 193 14.04 1.01 -8.87
CA PRO A 193 12.64 1.08 -9.25
C PRO A 193 12.11 2.52 -9.25
N GLU A 194 11.20 2.81 -10.18
CA GLU A 194 10.58 4.12 -10.29
C GLU A 194 9.65 4.43 -9.11
N GLY A 195 9.50 5.72 -8.78
CA GLY A 195 8.75 6.16 -7.61
C GLY A 195 7.31 5.65 -7.55
N TRP A 196 6.63 5.53 -8.70
CA TRP A 196 5.27 4.99 -8.76
C TRP A 196 5.19 3.50 -8.42
N ALA A 197 6.25 2.73 -8.71
CA ALA A 197 6.30 1.32 -8.36
C ALA A 197 6.53 1.17 -6.86
N LEU A 198 7.47 1.96 -6.30
CA LEU A 198 7.77 1.99 -4.87
C LEU A 198 6.55 2.39 -4.02
N GLU A 199 5.79 3.41 -4.46
CA GLU A 199 4.59 3.92 -3.77
C GLU A 199 3.43 2.92 -3.85
N PHE A 200 3.16 2.34 -5.02
CA PHE A 200 2.10 1.34 -5.13
C PHE A 200 2.41 0.09 -4.30
N ARG A 201 3.65 -0.41 -4.35
CA ARG A 201 4.10 -1.50 -3.47
C ARG A 201 3.91 -1.13 -2.00
N GLN A 202 4.34 0.06 -1.57
CA GLN A 202 4.16 0.47 -0.16
C GLN A 202 2.68 0.41 0.22
N SER A 203 1.80 0.84 -0.69
CA SER A 203 0.35 0.79 -0.47
C SER A 203 -0.16 -0.65 -0.33
N VAL A 204 0.38 -1.60 -1.10
CA VAL A 204 0.09 -3.04 -0.95
C VAL A 204 0.55 -3.54 0.42
N GLU A 205 1.79 -3.25 0.79
CA GLU A 205 2.37 -3.62 2.08
C GLU A 205 1.54 -3.07 3.25
N ASP A 206 1.21 -1.77 3.23
CA ASP A 206 0.41 -1.13 4.27
C ASP A 206 -1.00 -1.73 4.35
N CYS A 207 -1.61 -2.04 3.20
CA CYS A 207 -2.91 -2.70 3.17
C CYS A 207 -2.86 -4.07 3.88
N ILE A 208 -1.79 -4.83 3.73
CA ILE A 208 -1.64 -6.16 4.34
C ILE A 208 -1.20 -6.05 5.81
N THR A 209 -0.24 -5.19 6.12
CA THR A 209 0.42 -5.13 7.43
C THR A 209 -0.31 -4.24 8.43
N GLN A 210 -1.15 -3.30 7.96
CA GLN A 210 -1.89 -2.40 8.84
C GLN A 210 -3.35 -2.78 9.05
N ASN A 211 -3.87 -3.74 8.28
CA ASN A 211 -5.25 -4.19 8.37
C ASN A 211 -5.34 -5.66 8.82
N ARG A 212 -6.52 -6.03 9.30
CA ARG A 212 -6.91 -7.37 9.73
C ARG A 212 -8.43 -7.51 9.62
N GLY A 213 -8.92 -8.74 9.67
CA GLY A 213 -10.35 -9.01 9.54
C GLY A 213 -11.00 -8.30 8.35
N PRO A 214 -12.25 -7.82 8.46
CA PRO A 214 -12.95 -7.20 7.33
C PRO A 214 -12.27 -5.92 6.81
N ALA A 215 -11.41 -5.27 7.60
CA ALA A 215 -10.64 -4.12 7.13
C ALA A 215 -9.62 -4.52 6.06
N LEU A 216 -9.01 -5.72 6.15
CA LEU A 216 -8.09 -6.24 5.14
C LEU A 216 -8.77 -6.41 3.79
N ARG A 217 -9.96 -7.01 3.77
CA ARG A 217 -10.81 -7.14 2.56
C ARG A 217 -11.06 -5.78 1.90
N ARG A 218 -11.43 -4.77 2.69
CA ARG A 218 -11.67 -3.41 2.18
C ARG A 218 -10.40 -2.72 1.70
N ALA A 219 -9.28 -2.91 2.39
CA ALA A 219 -8.00 -2.31 2.02
C ALA A 219 -7.50 -2.84 0.67
N ILE A 220 -7.47 -4.17 0.51
CA ILE A 220 -7.01 -4.82 -0.73
C ILE A 220 -7.88 -4.45 -1.93
N THR A 221 -9.22 -4.51 -1.81
CA THR A 221 -10.11 -4.10 -2.92
C THR A 221 -9.99 -2.62 -3.28
N ARG A 222 -9.69 -1.74 -2.32
CA ARG A 222 -9.49 -0.31 -2.57
C ARG A 222 -8.22 0.02 -3.34
N LEU A 223 -7.20 -0.84 -3.30
CA LEU A 223 -5.97 -0.63 -4.09
C LEU A 223 -6.25 -0.55 -5.58
N MET A 224 -7.29 -1.22 -6.08
CA MET A 224 -7.74 -1.10 -7.49
C MET A 224 -8.24 0.30 -7.87
N LYS A 225 -8.41 1.21 -6.89
CA LYS A 225 -8.72 2.63 -7.09
C LYS A 225 -7.55 3.55 -6.79
N HIS A 226 -6.38 3.00 -6.43
CA HIS A 226 -5.16 3.77 -6.23
C HIS A 226 -4.77 4.48 -7.55
N PRO A 227 -4.33 5.75 -7.51
CA PRO A 227 -3.96 6.49 -8.73
C PRO A 227 -2.93 5.76 -9.59
N GLN A 228 -1.97 5.10 -8.94
CA GLN A 228 -0.90 4.35 -9.60
C GLN A 228 -1.25 2.90 -9.91
N TYR A 229 -2.48 2.45 -9.63
CA TYR A 229 -2.82 1.05 -9.86
C TYR A 229 -2.62 0.64 -11.32
N ARG A 230 -3.00 1.49 -12.29
CA ARG A 230 -2.79 1.16 -13.72
C ARG A 230 -1.34 1.27 -14.17
N ASP A 231 -0.52 2.01 -13.42
CA ASP A 231 0.93 2.03 -13.61
C ASP A 231 1.55 0.74 -13.07
N ALA A 232 1.07 0.26 -11.94
CA ALA A 232 1.52 -1.00 -11.35
C ALA A 232 0.95 -2.25 -12.01
N HIS A 233 -0.24 -2.17 -12.61
CA HIS A 233 -0.98 -3.31 -13.19
C HIS A 233 -1.64 -2.88 -14.49
N ALA A 234 -1.05 -3.27 -15.62
CA ALA A 234 -1.65 -3.00 -16.94
C ALA A 234 -2.96 -3.78 -17.13
N THR A 235 -2.97 -5.01 -16.62
CA THR A 235 -4.12 -5.91 -16.53
C THR A 235 -4.30 -6.36 -15.08
N ASP A 236 -5.51 -6.80 -14.73
CA ASP A 236 -5.89 -7.06 -13.34
C ASP A 236 -5.56 -8.48 -12.85
N ASP A 237 -5.06 -9.35 -13.73
CA ASP A 237 -4.82 -10.78 -13.50
C ASP A 237 -3.91 -11.05 -12.30
N HIS A 238 -2.73 -10.42 -12.25
CA HIS A 238 -1.76 -10.60 -11.16
C HIS A 238 -2.25 -10.11 -9.81
N PHE A 239 -3.25 -9.24 -9.76
CA PHE A 239 -3.78 -8.71 -8.51
C PHE A 239 -4.95 -9.54 -7.94
N MET A 240 -5.59 -10.39 -8.74
CA MET A 240 -6.75 -11.16 -8.28
C MET A 240 -6.41 -12.18 -7.18
N ALA A 241 -5.19 -12.72 -7.20
CA ALA A 241 -4.69 -13.60 -6.16
C ALA A 241 -4.65 -12.90 -4.77
N ALA A 242 -4.37 -11.60 -4.72
CA ALA A 242 -4.42 -10.82 -3.48
C ALA A 242 -5.86 -10.69 -2.96
N CYS A 243 -6.84 -10.47 -3.84
CA CYS A 243 -8.26 -10.42 -3.47
C CYS A 243 -8.76 -11.77 -2.92
N PHE A 244 -8.35 -12.88 -3.56
CA PHE A 244 -8.63 -14.24 -3.08
C PHE A 244 -8.07 -14.49 -1.69
N VAL A 245 -6.79 -14.19 -1.48
CA VAL A 245 -6.12 -14.33 -0.18
C VAL A 245 -6.77 -13.46 0.90
N ALA A 246 -7.11 -12.21 0.59
CA ALA A 246 -7.83 -11.32 1.51
C ALA A 246 -9.23 -11.85 1.87
N GLY A 247 -9.92 -12.53 0.94
CA GLY A 247 -11.15 -13.26 1.23
C GLY A 247 -10.92 -14.36 2.26
N ALA A 248 -9.87 -15.16 2.06
CA ALA A 248 -9.50 -16.28 2.91
C ALA A 248 -8.97 -15.86 4.29
N ALA A 249 -8.46 -14.64 4.46
CA ALA A 249 -7.78 -14.15 5.67
C ALA A 249 -8.39 -12.90 6.34
N GLY A 250 -9.52 -12.38 5.83
CA GLY A 250 -10.12 -11.13 6.31
C GLY A 250 -11.52 -11.27 6.90
N ASP A 251 -11.78 -12.33 7.65
CA ASP A 251 -13.07 -12.56 8.32
C ASP A 251 -13.13 -11.90 9.71
N TRP A 252 -14.31 -11.82 10.33
CA TRP A 252 -14.46 -11.19 11.65
C TRP A 252 -13.64 -11.92 12.72
N GLU A 253 -13.43 -13.23 12.59
CA GLU A 253 -12.57 -14.01 13.48
C GLU A 253 -11.07 -13.63 13.40
N ASP A 254 -10.65 -12.88 12.37
CA ASP A 254 -9.26 -12.42 12.22
C ASP A 254 -8.99 -11.06 12.87
N GLU A 255 -9.99 -10.39 13.46
CA GLU A 255 -9.77 -9.10 14.13
C GLU A 255 -8.84 -9.21 15.35
N GLU A 256 -8.84 -10.36 16.03
CA GLU A 256 -8.00 -10.62 17.20
C GLU A 256 -6.67 -11.32 16.87
N GLN A 257 -6.47 -11.67 15.60
CA GLN A 257 -5.23 -12.31 15.11
C GLN A 257 -4.12 -11.28 14.87
N GLU A 258 -2.89 -11.76 14.68
CA GLU A 258 -1.80 -10.90 14.26
C GLU A 258 -2.10 -10.30 12.88
N LYS A 259 -1.67 -9.04 12.69
CA LYS A 259 -1.73 -8.41 11.37
C LYS A 259 -0.84 -9.17 10.39
N GLY A 260 -1.05 -8.92 9.10
CA GLY A 260 -0.18 -9.47 8.09
C GLY A 260 1.26 -9.03 8.28
N LYS A 261 2.21 -9.88 7.85
CA LYS A 261 3.64 -9.58 7.87
C LYS A 261 4.18 -9.64 6.44
N LEU A 262 5.07 -8.70 6.13
CA LEU A 262 5.93 -8.81 4.96
C LEU A 262 7.03 -9.81 5.29
N GLY A 263 7.19 -10.82 4.43
CA GLY A 263 8.14 -11.90 4.62
C GLY A 263 9.51 -11.61 4.04
N ALA A 264 9.51 -11.18 2.79
CA ALA A 264 10.68 -10.78 2.02
C ALA A 264 10.25 -9.79 0.94
N GLU A 265 11.24 -9.15 0.32
CA GLU A 265 11.08 -8.26 -0.81
C GLU A 265 12.24 -8.53 -1.77
N THR A 266 11.93 -8.71 -3.06
CA THR A 266 12.91 -8.83 -4.14
C THR A 266 12.45 -7.99 -5.31
N TRP A 267 13.30 -7.08 -5.81
CA TRP A 267 13.03 -6.35 -7.04
C TRP A 267 13.74 -6.98 -8.23
N GLU A 268 13.06 -7.06 -9.37
CA GLU A 268 13.63 -7.56 -10.63
C GLU A 268 13.16 -6.72 -11.83
N LEU A 269 13.85 -6.87 -12.96
CA LEU A 269 13.55 -6.18 -14.21
C LEU A 269 13.42 -4.63 -14.07
N THR A 270 13.95 -4.05 -13.00
CA THR A 270 13.86 -2.65 -12.55
C THR A 270 12.57 -2.28 -11.82
N ASN A 271 11.39 -2.44 -12.43
CA ASN A 271 10.12 -1.96 -11.83
C ASN A 271 9.18 -3.10 -11.41
N MET A 272 9.64 -4.35 -11.43
CA MET A 272 8.85 -5.50 -11.02
C MET A 272 9.22 -5.92 -9.60
N ASP A 273 8.19 -6.23 -8.83
CA ASP A 273 8.26 -6.28 -7.38
C ASP A 273 7.75 -7.63 -6.85
N ASP A 274 8.58 -8.35 -6.13
CA ASP A 274 8.27 -9.63 -5.51
C ASP A 274 8.12 -9.50 -3.99
N HIS A 275 6.86 -9.53 -3.53
CA HIS A 275 6.43 -9.47 -2.14
C HIS A 275 5.71 -10.76 -1.72
N PRO A 276 6.38 -11.65 -0.99
CA PRO A 276 5.70 -12.60 -0.13
C PRO A 276 5.16 -11.91 1.11
N ALA A 277 3.83 -11.91 1.25
CA ALA A 277 3.15 -11.42 2.44
C ALA A 277 2.24 -12.51 3.02
N HIS A 278 2.21 -12.59 4.35
CA HIS A 278 1.35 -13.50 5.09
C HIS A 278 0.26 -12.69 5.80
N PRO A 279 -1.04 -12.75 5.44
CA PRO A 279 -2.06 -11.88 6.04
C PRO A 279 -2.66 -12.32 7.40
N SER A 280 -2.35 -13.51 7.95
CA SER A 280 -2.84 -13.94 9.30
C SER A 280 -2.05 -15.09 9.99
N GLY A 281 -1.24 -14.83 11.03
CA GLY A 281 -0.46 -15.87 11.74
C GLY A 281 -0.95 -16.16 13.18
N PRO A 282 -0.76 -17.40 13.70
CA PRO A 282 -0.95 -17.68 15.13
C PRO A 282 0.18 -17.06 15.98
N ARG A 283 -0.11 -16.73 17.25
CA ARG A 283 0.87 -16.19 18.21
C ARG A 283 1.93 -17.26 18.55
N PRO A 284 3.23 -16.97 18.47
CA PRO A 284 4.27 -17.89 18.97
C PRO A 284 4.32 -17.89 20.51
N ASP A 285 4.66 -19.04 21.09
CA ASP A 285 5.04 -19.20 22.50
C ASP A 285 6.49 -18.72 22.71
N ASP A 286 6.70 -17.90 23.73
CA ASP A 286 7.98 -17.31 24.11
C ASP A 286 8.86 -18.36 24.81
N THR A 287 9.58 -19.20 24.07
CA THR A 287 10.85 -19.76 24.57
C THR A 287 11.79 -20.18 23.44
N ILE A 288 13.06 -19.80 23.60
CA ILE A 288 14.30 -20.20 22.90
C ILE A 288 14.92 -19.06 22.09
N ARG A 289 15.80 -18.31 22.78
CA ARG A 289 16.87 -17.52 22.18
C ARG A 289 18.17 -18.33 22.30
N GLU A 290 18.87 -18.54 21.19
CA GLU A 290 20.34 -18.69 21.19
C GLU A 290 20.93 -18.11 19.90
N GLU A 291 22.14 -17.58 20.04
CA GLU A 291 22.76 -16.53 19.22
C GLU A 291 23.47 -17.02 17.96
N ALA A 292 23.55 -16.16 16.93
CA ALA A 292 24.58 -16.21 15.89
C ALA A 292 25.18 -14.79 15.68
N PRO A 293 26.48 -14.65 15.35
CA PRO A 293 27.28 -13.44 15.61
C PRO A 293 27.19 -12.37 14.51
N PRO A 294 27.61 -11.12 14.80
CA PRO A 294 27.30 -9.95 13.96
C PRO A 294 28.33 -9.73 12.84
N ILE A 295 27.85 -9.42 11.63
CA ILE A 295 28.63 -8.77 10.58
C ILE A 295 28.51 -7.26 10.77
N ARG A 296 29.65 -6.61 11.03
CA ARG A 296 29.77 -5.15 11.20
C ARG A 296 29.67 -4.42 9.86
N LEU A 297 28.78 -3.44 9.79
CA LEU A 297 28.91 -2.26 8.91
C LEU A 297 28.59 -1.00 9.73
N ALA A 298 29.26 0.09 9.35
CA ALA A 298 29.62 1.24 10.15
C ALA A 298 28.51 1.94 10.96
N THR A 299 28.89 2.36 12.16
CA THR A 299 28.15 3.20 13.12
C THR A 299 27.71 4.54 12.53
N LEU A 300 26.39 4.76 12.48
CA LEU A 300 25.78 6.06 12.73
C LEU A 300 25.02 5.96 14.06
N ASN A 301 25.44 6.75 15.04
CA ASN A 301 24.78 6.82 16.35
C ASN A 301 23.32 7.24 16.18
N SER A 302 22.39 6.37 16.56
CA SER A 302 21.01 6.73 16.84
C SER A 302 20.46 5.78 17.88
N THR A 303 20.43 6.23 19.13
CA THR A 303 19.72 5.61 20.24
C THR A 303 18.29 5.23 19.83
N ALA A 304 17.84 4.05 20.27
CA ALA A 304 16.46 3.59 20.13
C ALA A 304 15.48 4.72 20.51
N THR A 305 14.68 5.18 19.54
CA THR A 305 13.63 6.18 19.77
C THR A 305 12.29 5.47 19.66
N GLN A 306 11.44 5.66 20.67
CA GLN A 306 10.02 5.33 20.59
C GLN A 306 9.43 5.92 19.29
N PRO A 307 8.38 5.30 18.70
CA PRO A 307 7.73 5.85 17.52
C PRO A 307 7.35 7.30 17.80
N GLN A 308 7.87 8.21 16.98
CA GLN A 308 7.57 9.63 17.10
C GLN A 308 6.07 9.81 16.80
N VAL A 309 5.37 10.48 17.71
CA VAL A 309 3.93 10.72 17.62
C VAL A 309 3.70 12.08 16.97
N TYR A 310 2.97 12.10 15.87
CA TYR A 310 2.67 13.31 15.09
C TYR A 310 1.22 13.75 15.29
N ARG A 311 1.03 15.06 15.47
CA ARG A 311 -0.28 15.71 15.41
C ARG A 311 -0.61 16.02 13.95
N HIS A 312 -1.59 15.29 13.39
CA HIS A 312 -2.07 15.54 12.04
C HIS A 312 -3.08 16.69 12.01
N ILE A 313 -2.88 17.66 11.11
CA ILE A 313 -3.83 18.73 10.83
C ILE A 313 -4.69 18.34 9.62
N MET A 314 -5.94 18.01 9.91
CA MET A 314 -6.93 17.61 8.90
C MET A 314 -7.26 18.76 7.94
N PRO A 315 -7.65 18.46 6.69
CA PRO A 315 -8.19 19.46 5.75
C PRO A 315 -9.28 20.33 6.40
N GLY A 316 -9.20 21.65 6.19
CA GLY A 316 -10.14 22.62 6.77
C GLY A 316 -9.91 22.93 8.25
N SER A 317 -8.84 22.40 8.85
CA SER A 317 -8.50 22.63 10.27
C SER A 317 -7.18 23.38 10.41
N GLY A 318 -7.01 24.07 11.53
CA GLY A 318 -5.76 24.74 11.84
C GLY A 318 -5.85 25.60 13.09
N GLY A 319 -4.72 26.15 13.50
CA GLY A 319 -4.65 27.00 14.67
C GLY A 319 -3.24 27.30 15.14
N THR A 320 -3.17 27.91 16.32
CA THR A 320 -1.93 28.16 17.04
C THR A 320 -1.60 26.97 17.93
N TYR A 321 -0.36 26.49 17.84
CA TYR A 321 0.14 25.38 18.64
C TYR A 321 1.27 25.86 19.53
N THR A 322 1.29 25.36 20.78
CA THR A 322 2.33 25.67 21.77
C THR A 322 3.12 24.40 22.06
N PHE A 323 4.44 24.48 21.96
CA PHE A 323 5.38 23.41 22.26
C PHE A 323 5.86 23.57 23.70
N THR A 324 5.49 22.62 24.54
CA THR A 324 5.94 22.45 25.93
C THR A 324 6.58 21.08 26.11
N ALA A 325 7.36 20.90 27.18
CA ALA A 325 8.06 19.63 27.47
C ALA A 325 7.12 18.41 27.52
N ASP A 326 5.84 18.61 27.88
CA ASP A 326 4.83 17.57 28.05
C ASP A 326 3.82 17.48 26.89
N SER A 327 4.01 18.23 25.79
CA SER A 327 3.09 18.28 24.64
C SER A 327 3.67 17.63 23.38
N VAL A 328 2.80 17.40 22.37
CA VAL A 328 3.17 16.73 21.11
C VAL A 328 4.37 17.40 20.45
N GLN A 329 5.44 16.63 20.23
CA GLN A 329 6.72 17.10 19.69
C GLN A 329 6.73 17.30 18.18
N TYR A 330 5.63 16.99 17.47
CA TYR A 330 5.58 17.07 16.02
C TYR A 330 4.18 17.42 15.51
N ILE A 331 4.10 18.39 14.61
CA ILE A 331 2.83 18.82 14.01
C ILE A 331 2.99 18.86 12.51
N GLY A 332 1.99 18.36 11.77
CA GLY A 332 2.10 18.35 10.32
C GLY A 332 0.81 18.15 9.58
N THR A 333 0.85 18.46 8.29
CA THR A 333 -0.20 18.19 7.32
C THR A 333 0.23 17.02 6.43
N SER A 334 -0.71 16.24 5.92
CA SER A 334 -0.43 15.24 4.88
C SER A 334 -1.67 14.95 4.02
N GLY A 335 -1.46 14.59 2.75
CA GLY A 335 -2.44 13.86 1.94
C GLY A 335 -3.64 14.66 1.38
N CYS A 336 -3.55 15.99 1.20
CA CYS A 336 -4.60 16.77 0.53
C CYS A 336 -4.11 17.38 -0.78
N MET A 337 -4.89 17.18 -1.86
CA MET A 337 -4.58 17.74 -3.20
C MET A 337 -5.31 19.05 -3.54
N THR A 338 -6.10 19.59 -2.60
CA THR A 338 -7.01 20.73 -2.82
C THR A 338 -6.77 21.87 -1.82
N CYS A 339 -5.94 21.63 -0.81
CA CYS A 339 -5.72 22.52 0.31
C CYS A 339 -4.34 23.18 0.21
N ALA A 340 -4.18 24.34 0.87
CA ALA A 340 -2.87 24.92 1.12
C ALA A 340 -2.47 24.64 2.59
N GLY A 341 -1.35 23.96 2.78
CA GLY A 341 -0.73 23.82 4.10
C GLY A 341 0.15 25.04 4.38
N ILE A 342 -0.10 25.74 5.48
CA ILE A 342 0.62 26.94 5.89
C ILE A 342 1.22 26.75 7.27
N TYR A 343 2.44 27.24 7.44
CA TYR A 343 3.18 27.25 8.70
C TYR A 343 3.97 28.55 8.87
N PHE A 344 3.97 29.12 10.08
CA PHE A 344 4.95 30.14 10.46
C PHE A 344 5.18 30.15 11.97
N VAL A 345 6.36 30.61 12.37
CA VAL A 345 6.77 30.75 13.77
C VAL A 345 6.24 32.06 14.34
N ILE A 346 5.66 31.99 15.54
CA ILE A 346 5.17 33.16 16.30
C ILE A 346 6.26 33.59 17.29
N ASP A 347 6.76 32.66 18.09
CA ASP A 347 7.87 32.84 19.03
C ASP A 347 8.55 31.48 19.33
N ASP A 348 9.48 31.47 20.28
CA ASP A 348 10.29 30.30 20.66
C ASP A 348 9.48 29.05 21.01
N HIS A 349 8.22 29.20 21.41
CA HIS A 349 7.38 28.08 21.85
C HIS A 349 6.08 27.96 21.07
N ARG A 350 5.77 28.89 20.17
CA ARG A 350 4.48 28.94 19.48
C ARG A 350 4.64 29.02 17.97
N CYS A 351 3.83 28.25 17.27
CA CYS A 351 3.68 28.35 15.82
C CYS A 351 2.21 28.43 15.43
N PHE A 352 1.97 28.90 14.21
CA PHE A 352 0.71 28.68 13.52
C PHE A 352 0.91 27.59 12.49
N ALA A 353 -0.04 26.66 12.42
CA ALA A 353 -0.12 25.69 11.34
C ALA A 353 -1.58 25.47 10.95
N ALA A 354 -1.86 25.43 9.66
CA ALA A 354 -3.21 25.22 9.15
C ALA A 354 -3.22 24.48 7.82
N HIS A 355 -4.31 23.76 7.60
CA HIS A 355 -4.64 23.11 6.35
C HIS A 355 -5.85 23.81 5.77
N ILE A 356 -5.62 24.95 5.11
CA ILE A 356 -6.71 25.82 4.64
C ILE A 356 -7.32 25.19 3.39
N ASN A 357 -8.58 24.77 3.50
CA ASN A 357 -9.36 24.27 2.38
C ASN A 357 -10.31 25.37 1.92
N ALA A 358 -10.28 25.68 0.63
CA ALA A 358 -11.26 26.58 0.03
C ALA A 358 -12.00 25.82 -1.07
N ASP A 359 -13.32 25.76 -0.94
CA ASP A 359 -14.18 25.10 -1.92
C ASP A 359 -14.97 26.15 -2.71
N THR A 360 -15.01 25.99 -4.04
CA THR A 360 -15.76 26.89 -4.93
C THR A 360 -16.99 26.18 -5.49
N THR A 361 -18.16 26.78 -5.32
CA THR A 361 -19.42 26.28 -5.88
C THR A 361 -19.70 26.91 -7.23
N THR A 362 -19.96 26.09 -8.24
CA THR A 362 -20.34 26.53 -9.60
C THR A 362 -21.83 26.85 -9.69
N ARG A 363 -22.24 27.56 -10.77
CA ARG A 363 -23.65 27.85 -11.10
C ARG A 363 -24.59 26.64 -11.09
N SER A 364 -24.08 25.44 -11.34
CA SER A 364 -24.86 24.20 -11.35
C SER A 364 -24.91 23.50 -9.99
N GLY A 365 -24.39 24.12 -8.93
CA GLY A 365 -24.30 23.55 -7.58
C GLY A 365 -23.21 22.48 -7.44
N GLY A 366 -22.33 22.34 -8.44
CA GLY A 366 -21.19 21.41 -8.39
C GLY A 366 -19.95 22.06 -7.75
N TRP A 367 -19.10 21.25 -7.15
CA TRP A 367 -17.81 21.70 -6.59
C TRP A 367 -16.75 21.77 -7.68
N SER A 368 -16.06 22.91 -7.80
CA SER A 368 -14.94 23.11 -8.73
C SER A 368 -13.61 23.16 -7.99
N ARG A 369 -12.54 22.77 -8.68
CA ARG A 369 -11.14 22.87 -8.20
C ARG A 369 -10.35 23.97 -8.90
N THR A 370 -10.96 24.63 -9.88
CA THR A 370 -10.44 25.82 -10.56
C THR A 370 -11.29 27.02 -10.17
N THR A 371 -10.69 28.21 -10.20
CA THR A 371 -11.31 29.43 -9.70
C THR A 371 -11.18 30.57 -10.70
N SER A 372 -12.20 31.43 -10.80
CA SER A 372 -12.13 32.66 -11.60
C SER A 372 -11.25 33.71 -10.91
N ALA A 373 -10.88 34.78 -11.62
CA ALA A 373 -10.15 35.90 -11.00
C ALA A 373 -10.96 36.56 -9.87
N ASN A 374 -12.26 36.74 -10.06
CA ASN A 374 -13.17 37.29 -9.05
C ASN A 374 -13.26 36.39 -7.80
N THR A 375 -13.38 35.07 -8.02
CA THR A 375 -13.44 34.07 -6.95
C THR A 375 -12.11 33.97 -6.19
N ARG A 376 -10.98 34.09 -6.90
CA ARG A 376 -9.65 34.20 -6.29
C ARG A 376 -9.58 35.40 -5.33
N ASP A 377 -10.06 36.58 -5.74
CA ASP A 377 -10.04 37.77 -4.88
C ASP A 377 -10.94 37.60 -3.65
N LYS A 378 -12.10 36.95 -3.79
CA LYS A 378 -12.96 36.58 -2.66
C LYS A 378 -12.26 35.61 -1.69
N ILE A 379 -11.60 34.56 -2.18
CA ILE A 379 -10.81 33.63 -1.35
C ILE A 379 -9.69 34.40 -0.61
N LYS A 380 -8.98 35.30 -1.32
CA LYS A 380 -7.93 36.12 -0.72
C LYS A 380 -8.47 37.00 0.42
N ALA A 381 -9.61 37.64 0.21
CA ALA A 381 -10.25 38.49 1.22
C ALA A 381 -10.64 37.68 2.47
N GLU A 382 -11.25 36.51 2.29
CA GLU A 382 -11.68 35.63 3.39
C GLU A 382 -10.48 35.11 4.21
N VAL A 383 -9.42 34.64 3.54
CA VAL A 383 -8.20 34.18 4.23
C VAL A 383 -7.60 35.30 5.08
N LYS A 384 -7.45 36.51 4.51
CA LYS A 384 -6.95 37.67 5.26
C LYS A 384 -7.86 38.05 6.40
N GLN A 385 -9.18 38.06 6.19
CA GLN A 385 -10.14 38.36 7.25
C GLN A 385 -10.00 37.38 8.42
N ARG A 386 -9.79 36.09 8.15
CA ARG A 386 -9.56 35.09 9.21
C ARG A 386 -8.22 35.28 9.92
N LEU A 387 -7.16 35.62 9.19
CA LEU A 387 -5.85 35.94 9.78
C LEU A 387 -5.87 37.26 10.58
N ASP A 388 -6.70 38.21 10.17
CA ASP A 388 -6.82 39.53 10.79
C ASP A 388 -7.94 39.64 11.83
N ASN A 389 -8.69 38.58 12.09
CA ASN A 389 -9.74 38.62 13.10
C ASN A 389 -9.13 38.82 14.50
N GLU A 390 -9.87 39.46 15.40
CA GLU A 390 -9.37 39.85 16.74
C GLU A 390 -8.93 38.63 17.57
N GLN A 391 -9.61 37.49 17.41
CA GLN A 391 -9.27 36.26 18.12
C GLN A 391 -7.94 35.68 17.64
N ALA A 392 -7.65 35.79 16.35
CA ALA A 392 -6.43 35.33 15.71
C ALA A 392 -5.26 36.26 16.04
N LYS A 393 -5.47 37.59 15.91
CA LYS A 393 -4.51 38.62 16.32
C LYS A 393 -4.12 38.53 17.79
N SER A 394 -5.05 38.21 18.69
CA SER A 394 -4.76 38.01 20.11
C SER A 394 -3.79 36.85 20.39
N LYS A 395 -3.69 35.87 19.47
CA LYS A 395 -2.84 34.68 19.63
C LYS A 395 -1.41 34.90 19.14
N TRP A 396 -1.20 35.67 18.08
CA TRP A 396 0.13 35.88 17.47
C TRP A 396 0.65 37.32 17.43
N GLY A 397 -0.16 38.33 17.74
CA GLY A 397 0.29 39.73 17.76
C GLY A 397 0.51 40.35 16.38
N PRO A 398 1.27 41.47 16.27
CA PRO A 398 1.56 42.09 14.98
C PRO A 398 2.49 41.21 14.13
N VAL A 399 2.41 41.32 12.80
CA VAL A 399 3.28 40.58 11.88
C VAL A 399 4.76 40.92 12.13
N THR A 400 5.54 39.91 12.52
CA THR A 400 6.97 40.05 12.83
C THR A 400 7.87 39.64 11.66
N GLN A 401 9.16 39.94 11.75
CA GLN A 401 10.16 39.45 10.79
C GLN A 401 10.30 37.93 10.84
N THR A 402 10.25 37.33 12.04
CA THR A 402 10.28 35.88 12.25
C THR A 402 9.17 35.16 11.50
N MET A 403 7.94 35.70 11.52
CA MET A 403 6.81 35.13 10.77
C MET A 403 7.05 35.12 9.25
N ARG A 404 7.73 36.16 8.72
CA ARG A 404 8.06 36.25 7.29
C ARG A 404 9.12 35.25 6.87
N GLU A 405 10.16 35.08 7.69
CA GLU A 405 11.32 34.25 7.37
C GLU A 405 11.06 32.75 7.57
N SER A 406 10.19 32.40 8.52
CA SER A 406 9.84 31.01 8.86
C SER A 406 8.68 30.44 8.05
N LEU A 407 8.14 31.20 7.09
CA LEU A 407 6.96 30.79 6.34
C LEU A 407 7.22 29.49 5.55
N GLY A 408 6.54 28.44 5.98
CA GLY A 408 6.41 27.18 5.27
C GLY A 408 5.10 27.13 4.51
N MET A 409 5.15 26.73 3.24
CA MET A 409 3.96 26.54 2.43
C MET A 409 4.09 25.30 1.56
N VAL A 410 3.06 24.46 1.59
CA VAL A 410 2.92 23.27 0.74
C VAL A 410 1.59 23.32 0.01
N CYS A 411 1.62 23.08 -1.29
CA CYS A 411 0.45 23.07 -2.16
C CYS A 411 0.73 22.08 -3.27
N SER A 412 -0.05 21.00 -3.33
CA SER A 412 0.20 19.84 -4.17
C SER A 412 0.26 20.12 -5.69
N ARG A 413 -0.06 21.34 -6.15
CA ARG A 413 -0.21 21.66 -7.57
C ARG A 413 0.31 23.03 -8.06
N CYS A 414 1.11 23.78 -7.31
CA CYS A 414 1.75 25.01 -7.85
C CYS A 414 2.84 24.75 -8.92
N VAL A 415 2.81 23.61 -9.61
CA VAL A 415 3.81 23.20 -10.60
C VAL A 415 3.22 23.10 -12.02
N GLU A 416 1.90 23.28 -12.22
CA GLU A 416 1.26 23.17 -13.55
C GLU A 416 0.18 24.25 -13.83
N LEU A 417 0.08 24.65 -15.10
CA LEU A 417 -0.63 25.83 -15.64
C LEU A 417 -2.18 25.83 -15.48
N PHE A 418 -2.73 26.13 -14.28
CA PHE A 418 -4.15 26.50 -14.09
C PHE A 418 -4.36 27.40 -12.84
N PRO A 419 -5.37 28.30 -12.80
CA PRO A 419 -5.68 29.08 -11.60
C PRO A 419 -6.43 28.23 -10.57
N LEU A 420 -5.70 27.71 -9.58
CA LEU A 420 -6.25 26.82 -8.54
C LEU A 420 -6.60 27.60 -7.27
N VAL A 421 -7.47 27.00 -6.45
CA VAL A 421 -7.91 27.55 -5.17
C VAL A 421 -6.74 27.66 -4.17
N GLY A 422 -5.82 26.69 -4.16
CA GLY A 422 -4.61 26.73 -3.32
C GLY A 422 -3.70 27.93 -3.61
N ASP A 423 -3.61 28.38 -4.88
CA ASP A 423 -2.83 29.57 -5.25
C ASP A 423 -3.44 30.85 -4.68
N ALA A 424 -4.78 30.92 -4.61
CA ALA A 424 -5.48 32.05 -4.04
C ALA A 424 -5.16 32.19 -2.54
N VAL A 425 -5.15 31.06 -1.83
CA VAL A 425 -4.80 31.00 -0.40
C VAL A 425 -3.33 31.39 -0.18
N ALA A 426 -2.42 30.83 -0.98
CA ALA A 426 -0.99 31.16 -0.95
C ALA A 426 -0.74 32.67 -1.13
N ALA A 427 -1.35 33.25 -2.17
CA ALA A 427 -1.24 34.68 -2.46
C ALA A 427 -1.82 35.55 -1.34
N ALA A 428 -2.88 35.10 -0.67
CA ALA A 428 -3.47 35.81 0.46
C ALA A 428 -2.51 35.90 1.64
N VAL A 429 -1.88 34.78 2.00
CA VAL A 429 -0.92 34.71 3.13
C VAL A 429 0.35 35.49 2.81
N GLN A 430 0.85 35.40 1.58
CA GLN A 430 1.99 36.20 1.13
C GLN A 430 1.75 37.71 1.31
N GLU A 431 0.57 38.16 0.89
CA GLU A 431 0.20 39.57 0.96
C GLU A 431 -0.03 40.03 2.40
N TRP A 432 -0.65 39.18 3.23
CA TRP A 432 -0.85 39.45 4.66
C TRP A 432 0.48 39.60 5.41
N LEU A 433 1.47 38.74 5.11
CA LEU A 433 2.81 38.84 5.70
C LEU A 433 3.65 39.99 5.12
N GLY A 434 3.24 40.59 4.00
CA GLY A 434 3.99 41.63 3.30
C GLY A 434 5.28 41.11 2.66
N ILE A 435 5.26 39.91 2.09
CA ILE A 435 6.42 39.29 1.43
C ILE A 435 6.42 39.67 -0.07
N GLU A 436 7.44 40.41 -0.51
CA GLU A 436 7.53 40.90 -1.90
C GLU A 436 7.88 39.80 -2.92
N LYS A 437 8.59 38.75 -2.51
CA LYS A 437 9.00 37.65 -3.40
C LYS A 437 7.90 36.58 -3.50
N PRO A 438 7.58 36.06 -4.70
CA PRO A 438 6.67 34.94 -4.85
C PRO A 438 7.13 33.74 -4.02
N ILE A 439 6.22 33.16 -3.25
CA ILE A 439 6.50 31.96 -2.47
C ILE A 439 6.25 30.74 -3.37
N SER A 440 7.30 29.97 -3.64
CA SER A 440 7.16 28.65 -4.25
C SER A 440 6.82 27.63 -3.15
N PRO A 441 5.76 26.82 -3.28
CA PRO A 441 5.54 25.74 -2.34
C PRO A 441 6.71 24.77 -2.34
N ARG A 442 6.95 24.21 -1.16
CA ARG A 442 8.02 23.28 -0.91
C ARG A 442 7.42 21.87 -0.82
N GLY A 443 7.32 21.15 -1.93
CA GLY A 443 6.82 19.76 -1.97
C GLY A 443 5.30 19.60 -2.12
N LYS A 444 4.86 18.37 -2.44
CA LYS A 444 3.48 18.06 -2.89
C LYS A 444 2.54 17.44 -1.86
N GLU A 445 3.07 16.90 -0.76
CA GLU A 445 2.30 15.97 0.09
C GLU A 445 1.98 16.49 1.50
N GLY A 446 2.72 17.49 2.01
CA GLY A 446 2.56 17.99 3.38
C GLY A 446 3.87 18.51 3.98
N PHE A 447 3.82 18.98 5.24
CA PHE A 447 5.02 19.32 6.01
C PHE A 447 4.92 18.78 7.44
N ILE A 448 6.07 18.63 8.09
CA ILE A 448 6.17 18.29 9.52
C ILE A 448 7.13 19.28 10.20
N VAL A 449 6.72 19.76 11.37
CA VAL A 449 7.51 20.66 12.22
C VAL A 449 7.73 20.00 13.57
N ARG A 450 8.99 19.95 14.00
CA ARG A 450 9.43 19.38 15.28
C ARG A 450 9.46 20.41 16.42
N HIS A 451 9.90 21.64 16.13
CA HIS A 451 9.87 22.77 17.07
C HIS A 451 9.94 24.08 16.27
N PRO A 452 9.44 25.23 16.77
CA PRO A 452 9.53 26.51 16.08
C PRO A 452 10.96 26.94 15.70
N ASN A 453 11.96 26.43 16.42
CA ASN A 453 13.38 26.73 16.20
C ASN A 453 14.13 25.65 15.38
N GLU A 454 13.42 24.63 14.87
CA GLU A 454 13.98 23.58 14.02
C GLU A 454 13.52 23.73 12.57
N ASP A 455 14.30 23.18 11.64
CA ASP A 455 14.02 23.28 10.20
C ASP A 455 12.69 22.59 9.84
N LEU A 456 11.94 23.24 8.93
CA LEU A 456 10.74 22.67 8.33
C LEU A 456 11.10 21.43 7.51
N CYS A 457 10.63 20.26 7.94
CA CYS A 457 10.82 19.03 7.17
C CYS A 457 9.67 18.88 6.16
N LEU A 458 10.02 18.83 4.88
CA LEU A 458 9.07 18.50 3.82
C LEU A 458 8.89 16.99 3.77
N PHE A 459 7.69 16.55 3.41
CA PHE A 459 7.36 15.12 3.38
C PHE A 459 8.24 14.33 2.39
N GLU A 460 8.75 14.98 1.34
CA GLU A 460 9.61 14.38 0.31
C GLU A 460 11.02 13.98 0.82
N ASP A 461 11.43 14.38 2.03
CA ASP A 461 12.83 14.31 2.47
C ASP A 461 13.15 13.39 3.69
N GLN A 462 12.25 12.56 4.26
CA GLN A 462 12.52 11.95 5.59
C GLN A 462 11.95 10.53 5.90
N PRO A 463 12.51 9.80 6.90
CA PRO A 463 12.63 8.32 6.95
C PRO A 463 11.50 7.51 7.64
N SER A 464 11.58 6.19 7.41
CA SER A 464 10.63 5.07 7.52
C SER A 464 10.00 4.67 8.88
N ASN A 465 9.92 5.54 9.90
CA ASN A 465 9.48 5.09 11.25
C ASN A 465 8.55 6.07 12.00
N ARG A 466 7.32 6.28 11.52
CA ARG A 466 6.38 7.29 12.06
C ARG A 466 4.93 6.79 12.17
N GLN A 467 4.25 7.11 13.28
CA GLN A 467 2.84 6.81 13.54
C GLN A 467 2.06 8.12 13.73
N TRP A 468 1.12 8.44 12.84
CA TRP A 468 0.23 9.60 13.00
C TRP A 468 -0.89 9.25 13.99
N LEU A 469 -0.98 9.96 15.12
CA LEU A 469 -2.16 9.86 15.98
C LEU A 469 -3.19 10.88 15.49
N ARG A 470 -4.36 10.39 15.07
CA ARG A 470 -5.56 11.23 14.96
C ARG A 470 -6.02 11.54 16.39
N MET A 471 -5.48 12.60 16.97
CA MET A 471 -5.99 13.12 18.23
C MET A 471 -7.16 14.04 17.94
N ASP A 472 -8.36 13.57 18.25
CA ASP A 472 -9.55 14.39 18.37
C ASP A 472 -9.36 15.38 19.52
N GLU A 473 -9.25 16.66 19.22
CA GLU A 473 -9.43 17.71 20.23
C GLU A 473 -10.26 18.86 19.67
N ALA A 474 -11.28 19.22 20.45
CA ALA A 474 -12.30 20.22 20.23
C ALA A 474 -11.79 21.69 20.18
N ALA A 475 -10.54 21.92 19.77
CA ALA A 475 -9.87 23.23 19.82
C ALA A 475 -9.39 23.77 18.46
N ASN A 476 -9.64 23.07 17.36
CA ASN A 476 -9.26 23.56 16.03
C ASN A 476 -10.33 24.51 15.49
N SER A 477 -9.90 25.74 15.16
CA SER A 477 -10.71 26.70 14.41
C SER A 477 -11.02 26.17 13.01
N ASP A 478 -12.24 26.44 12.52
CA ASP A 478 -12.63 26.16 11.15
C ASP A 478 -11.83 27.05 10.18
N TRP A 479 -11.01 26.40 9.35
CA TRP A 479 -10.26 27.00 8.24
C TRP A 479 -10.79 26.52 6.88
N GLY A 480 -11.99 25.95 6.85
CA GLY A 480 -12.79 25.71 5.65
C GLY A 480 -13.41 27.02 5.16
N ILE A 481 -13.19 27.31 3.88
CA ILE A 481 -13.66 28.53 3.20
C ILE A 481 -14.60 28.11 2.09
N LEU A 482 -15.80 28.69 2.06
CA LEU A 482 -16.80 28.44 1.02
C LEU A 482 -17.04 29.74 0.25
N VAL A 483 -16.81 29.73 -1.06
CA VAL A 483 -16.96 30.90 -1.93
C VAL A 483 -17.74 30.53 -3.20
N SER A 484 -18.68 31.38 -3.62
CA SER A 484 -19.40 31.19 -4.88
C SER A 484 -18.66 31.80 -6.08
N ASP A 485 -18.67 31.09 -7.21
CA ASP A 485 -18.18 31.60 -8.49
C ASP A 485 -19.09 32.69 -9.11
N ASP A 486 -20.31 32.84 -8.59
CA ASP A 486 -21.29 33.86 -8.99
C ASP A 486 -21.05 35.24 -8.35
#